data_AF-A0A956CDQ7-F1
#
_entry.id   AF-A0A956CDQ7-F1
#
_cell.length_a   1.000
_cell.length_b   1.000
_cell.length_c   1.000
_cell.angle_alpha   90.00
_cell.angle_beta   90.00
_cell.angle_gamma   90.00
#
_symmetry.space_group_name_H-M   'P 1'
#
loop_
_entity.id
_entity.type
_entity.pdbx_description
1 polymer ?
#
loop_
_entity_poly.entity_id
_entity_poly.type
_entity_poly.pdbx_seq_one_letter_code
_entity_poly.pdbx_strand_id
1 'polypeptide(L)'
;MNTKKALASVLITTACSTGTAGPAMPKPRVATGEVGAPPAIACSPSAHYEAERGCTEDLYGVPLRVTHQNAMTSSFRLVGVALALDGDLVFDSNDPALLERKAFPVLTTSVRSGHHDLGVLLVYRGHGYGVFAYLKGYKFEARANHAFEAHGDRGVNVRVVGYEKGSPTTPVEERPAVRFE
;
A
#
# COMPACT_ATOMS: atom_id res chain seq x y z
N MET A 1 67.09 17.40 9.24
CA MET A 1 67.69 16.40 8.32
C MET A 1 66.54 15.48 7.91
N ASN A 2 66.00 15.45 6.69
CA ASN A 2 66.56 15.45 5.32
C ASN A 2 65.64 16.28 4.38
N THR A 3 66.11 17.35 3.74
CA THR A 3 66.61 17.46 2.33
C THR A 3 65.61 17.04 1.25
N LYS A 4 64.89 18.00 0.64
CA LYS A 4 65.18 18.72 -0.64
C LYS A 4 65.09 17.82 -1.89
N LYS A 5 64.18 18.12 -2.84
CA LYS A 5 64.45 18.86 -4.09
C LYS A 5 63.23 18.92 -5.01
N ALA A 6 63.20 19.97 -5.82
CA ALA A 6 62.11 20.39 -6.70
C ALA A 6 62.49 20.26 -8.18
N LEU A 7 61.44 20.35 -9.03
CA LEU A 7 61.34 21.01 -10.34
C LEU A 7 61.90 20.35 -11.64
N ALA A 8 60.98 20.31 -12.61
CA ALA A 8 61.04 20.87 -13.98
C ALA A 8 61.26 19.95 -15.20
N SER A 9 60.20 19.96 -16.04
CA SER A 9 60.15 20.16 -17.50
C SER A 9 61.07 19.40 -18.46
N VAL A 10 60.44 18.64 -19.36
CA VAL A 10 60.93 18.42 -20.73
C VAL A 10 59.75 18.57 -21.70
N LEU A 11 59.88 19.55 -22.59
CA LEU A 11 59.08 19.73 -23.81
C LEU A 11 59.61 18.77 -24.89
N ILE A 12 58.72 18.08 -25.61
CA ILE A 12 59.01 17.59 -26.97
C ILE A 12 57.82 17.92 -27.87
N THR A 13 58.20 18.39 -29.05
CA THR A 13 57.45 19.14 -30.04
C THR A 13 57.04 18.24 -31.21
N THR A 14 55.79 18.40 -31.67
CA THR A 14 55.25 18.25 -33.04
C THR A 14 55.38 16.93 -33.83
N ALA A 15 54.23 16.39 -34.24
CA ALA A 15 54.01 15.97 -35.63
C ALA A 15 52.54 16.18 -36.04
N CYS A 16 52.37 16.86 -37.17
CA CYS A 16 51.12 17.12 -37.87
C CYS A 16 50.67 15.84 -38.59
N SER A 17 49.39 15.47 -38.55
CA SER A 17 48.80 14.62 -39.59
C SER A 17 47.42 15.15 -39.96
N THR A 18 47.33 15.62 -41.19
CA THR A 18 46.11 15.91 -41.92
C THR A 18 45.52 14.59 -42.39
N GLY A 19 44.22 14.37 -42.16
CA GLY A 19 43.56 13.13 -42.53
C GLY A 19 42.05 13.23 -42.53
N THR A 20 41.52 13.81 -43.61
CA THR A 20 40.23 13.49 -44.27
C THR A 20 38.94 13.44 -43.45
N ALA A 21 38.04 14.37 -43.78
CA ALA A 21 36.63 14.35 -43.44
C ALA A 21 35.94 13.06 -43.95
N GLY A 22 35.45 12.25 -43.01
CA GLY A 22 34.49 11.17 -43.24
C GLY A 22 33.05 11.63 -42.96
N PRO A 23 32.04 11.06 -43.63
CA PRO A 23 30.70 11.64 -43.74
C PRO A 23 29.95 11.69 -42.41
N ALA A 24 29.11 12.71 -42.27
CA ALA A 24 28.17 12.89 -41.18
C ALA A 24 27.36 11.61 -40.92
N MET A 25 27.51 11.03 -39.72
CA MET A 25 26.59 10.02 -39.23
C MET A 25 25.17 10.61 -39.23
N PRO A 26 24.17 9.93 -39.81
CA PRO A 26 22.79 10.34 -39.61
C PRO A 26 22.46 10.21 -38.13
N LYS A 27 21.90 11.27 -37.54
CA LYS A 27 21.29 11.24 -36.20
C LYS A 27 20.40 10.00 -36.11
N PRO A 28 20.44 9.23 -35.01
CA PRO A 28 19.49 8.15 -34.81
C PRO A 28 18.09 8.77 -34.86
N ARG A 29 17.37 8.42 -35.92
CA ARG A 29 15.94 8.68 -36.04
C ARG A 29 15.32 7.89 -34.91
N VAL A 30 14.82 8.60 -33.89
CA VAL A 30 13.93 8.03 -32.88
C VAL A 30 12.79 7.40 -33.65
N ALA A 31 12.85 6.09 -33.81
CA ALA A 31 11.73 5.32 -34.28
C ALA A 31 10.71 5.41 -33.16
N THR A 32 9.63 6.17 -33.41
CA THR A 32 8.37 6.04 -32.69
C THR A 32 7.80 4.68 -33.05
N GLY A 33 8.47 3.63 -32.56
CA GLY A 33 7.91 2.30 -32.48
C GLY A 33 6.93 2.36 -31.33
N GLU A 34 5.66 2.15 -31.66
CA GLU A 34 4.66 1.69 -30.72
C GLU A 34 5.28 0.49 -29.98
N VAL A 35 5.79 0.74 -28.76
CA VAL A 35 6.33 -0.32 -27.92
C VAL A 35 5.12 -1.14 -27.51
N GLY A 36 4.82 -2.17 -28.30
CA GLY A 36 3.92 -3.23 -27.90
C GLY A 36 4.30 -3.62 -26.48
N ALA A 37 3.30 -3.63 -25.59
CA ALA A 37 3.48 -3.83 -24.16
C ALA A 37 4.60 -4.85 -23.90
N PRO A 38 5.62 -4.51 -23.08
CA PRO A 38 6.68 -5.46 -22.78
C PRO A 38 6.03 -6.78 -22.34
N PRO A 39 6.58 -7.95 -22.74
CA PRO A 39 6.07 -9.20 -22.21
C PRO A 39 6.08 -9.03 -20.69
N ALA A 40 4.93 -9.23 -20.05
CA ALA A 40 4.84 -9.16 -18.61
C ALA A 40 5.91 -10.11 -18.06
N ILE A 41 7.02 -9.56 -17.57
CA ILE A 41 8.07 -10.34 -16.93
C ILE A 41 7.40 -10.84 -15.65
N ALA A 42 6.83 -12.04 -15.72
CA ALA A 42 6.17 -12.67 -14.61
C ALA A 42 7.26 -13.13 -13.66
N CYS A 43 7.56 -12.31 -12.65
CA CYS A 43 8.36 -12.75 -11.52
C CYS A 43 7.66 -13.93 -10.83
N SER A 44 8.42 -14.69 -10.04
CA SER A 44 7.81 -15.67 -9.13
C SER A 44 6.79 -14.95 -8.23
N PRO A 45 5.74 -15.61 -7.72
CA PRO A 45 4.75 -14.96 -6.86
C PRO A 45 5.32 -14.33 -5.57
N SER A 46 6.56 -14.68 -5.20
CA SER A 46 7.29 -14.15 -4.05
C SER A 46 8.30 -13.04 -4.40
N ALA A 47 8.51 -12.77 -5.69
CA ALA A 47 9.44 -11.76 -6.15
C ALA A 47 8.71 -10.53 -6.70
N HIS A 48 9.26 -9.36 -6.40
CA HIS A 48 8.82 -8.11 -7.01
C HIS A 48 9.83 -7.66 -8.07
N TYR A 49 9.33 -6.99 -9.11
CA TYR A 49 10.18 -6.46 -10.19
C TYR A 49 10.68 -5.05 -9.83
N GLU A 50 12.00 -4.88 -9.75
CA GLU A 50 12.65 -3.57 -9.71
C GLU A 50 13.25 -3.25 -11.09
N ALA A 51 13.06 -2.02 -11.59
CA ALA A 51 13.52 -1.62 -12.92
C ALA A 51 15.04 -1.74 -13.14
N GLU A 52 15.84 -1.61 -12.07
CA GLU A 52 17.30 -1.68 -12.14
C GLU A 52 17.86 -3.08 -11.80
N ARG A 53 17.12 -3.89 -11.03
CA ARG A 53 17.61 -5.17 -10.49
C ARG A 53 16.88 -6.40 -11.03
N GLY A 54 15.77 -6.22 -11.75
CA GLY A 54 14.91 -7.31 -12.18
C GLY A 54 14.08 -7.87 -11.03
N CYS A 55 13.74 -9.16 -11.08
CA CYS A 55 12.99 -9.81 -10.01
C CYS A 55 13.88 -10.02 -8.77
N THR A 56 13.48 -9.45 -7.64
CA THR A 56 14.13 -9.62 -6.33
C THR A 56 13.21 -10.36 -5.37
N GLU A 57 13.76 -11.31 -4.61
CA GLU A 57 13.03 -12.13 -3.63
C GLU A 57 13.01 -11.46 -2.26
N ASP A 58 11.84 -11.46 -1.63
CA ASP A 58 11.63 -10.77 -0.36
C ASP A 58 11.71 -11.74 0.83
N LEU A 59 12.93 -11.96 1.31
CA LEU A 59 13.23 -12.97 2.34
C LEU A 59 12.74 -12.62 3.76
N TYR A 60 12.45 -11.35 4.03
CA TYR A 60 12.14 -10.87 5.39
C TYR A 60 10.65 -10.50 5.62
N GLY A 61 9.82 -10.63 4.58
CA GLY A 61 8.42 -10.23 4.61
C GLY A 61 8.23 -8.71 4.68
N VAL A 62 7.04 -8.27 4.30
CA VAL A 62 6.65 -6.86 4.26
C VAL A 62 5.92 -6.51 5.56
N PRO A 63 6.33 -5.48 6.31
CA PRO A 63 5.59 -5.08 7.50
C PRO A 63 4.22 -4.53 7.12
N LEU A 64 3.17 -5.12 7.71
CA LEU A 64 1.78 -4.72 7.58
C LEU A 64 1.28 -4.13 8.90
N ARG A 65 0.75 -2.91 8.83
CA ARG A 65 0.07 -2.26 9.95
C ARG A 65 -1.36 -1.93 9.55
N VAL A 66 -2.31 -2.51 10.29
CA VAL A 66 -3.74 -2.23 10.10
C VAL A 66 -4.27 -1.43 11.26
N THR A 67 -4.89 -0.29 10.95
CA THR A 67 -5.52 0.59 11.94
C THR A 67 -6.99 0.73 11.63
N HIS A 68 -7.84 0.57 12.65
CA HIS A 68 -9.26 0.83 12.53
C HIS A 68 -9.58 2.26 12.97
N GLN A 69 -10.47 2.92 12.23
CA GLN A 69 -11.04 4.21 12.58
C GLN A 69 -12.56 4.16 12.48
N ASN A 70 -13.23 4.58 13.54
CA ASN A 70 -14.68 4.73 13.59
C ASN A 70 -15.06 6.18 13.26
N ALA A 71 -15.64 6.38 12.08
CA ALA A 71 -16.16 7.65 11.60
C ALA A 71 -17.71 7.68 11.58
N MET A 72 -18.37 6.71 12.21
CA MET A 72 -19.82 6.68 12.39
C MET A 72 -20.29 7.77 13.36
N THR A 73 -21.56 8.19 13.22
CA THR A 73 -22.23 9.09 14.17
C THR A 73 -22.59 8.35 15.46
N SER A 74 -22.90 9.10 16.52
CA SER A 74 -23.36 8.59 17.82
C SER A 74 -24.63 7.72 17.79
N SER A 75 -25.31 7.64 16.65
CA SER A 75 -26.45 6.74 16.44
C SER A 75 -26.04 5.27 16.38
N PHE A 76 -24.77 4.98 16.06
CA PHE A 76 -24.23 3.64 15.97
C PHE A 76 -23.08 3.47 16.96
N ARG A 77 -23.15 2.40 17.75
CA ARG A 77 -22.07 1.98 18.65
C ARG A 77 -21.39 0.77 18.05
N LEU A 78 -20.07 0.81 17.93
CA LEU A 78 -19.28 -0.36 17.54
C LEU A 78 -19.27 -1.36 18.70
N VAL A 79 -19.64 -2.62 18.43
CA VAL A 79 -19.76 -3.67 19.46
C VAL A 79 -18.93 -4.92 19.13
N GLY A 80 -18.42 -5.03 17.90
CA GLY A 80 -17.51 -6.10 17.52
C GLY A 80 -16.69 -5.72 16.29
N VAL A 81 -15.47 -6.22 16.24
CA VAL A 81 -14.55 -6.08 15.11
C VAL A 81 -13.86 -7.42 14.90
N ALA A 82 -14.00 -7.95 13.70
CA ALA A 82 -13.27 -9.12 13.25
C ALA A 82 -12.53 -8.79 11.95
N LEU A 83 -11.25 -9.14 11.88
CA LEU A 83 -10.43 -9.03 10.67
C LEU A 83 -9.87 -10.40 10.29
N ALA A 84 -9.95 -10.69 9.01
CA ALA A 84 -9.35 -11.86 8.40
C ALA A 84 -8.31 -11.43 7.36
N LEU A 85 -7.15 -12.07 7.36
CA LEU A 85 -6.11 -11.88 6.35
C LEU A 85 -5.99 -13.18 5.56
N ASP A 86 -6.16 -13.11 4.24
CA ASP A 86 -6.16 -14.27 3.33
C ASP A 86 -7.15 -15.39 3.72
N GLY A 87 -8.23 -15.02 4.42
CA GLY A 87 -9.25 -15.94 4.93
C GLY A 87 -9.01 -16.41 6.37
N ASP A 88 -7.84 -16.18 6.95
CA ASP A 88 -7.52 -16.55 8.32
C ASP A 88 -7.92 -15.44 9.30
N LEU A 89 -8.69 -15.78 10.33
CA LEU A 89 -9.11 -14.81 11.36
C LEU A 89 -7.89 -14.41 12.22
N VAL A 90 -7.41 -13.19 12.01
CA VAL A 90 -6.21 -12.64 12.68
C VAL A 90 -6.54 -11.76 13.88
N PHE A 91 -7.76 -11.21 13.92
CA PHE A 91 -8.22 -10.37 15.02
C PHE A 91 -9.72 -10.56 15.22
N ASP A 92 -10.13 -10.76 16.48
CA ASP A 92 -11.52 -10.71 16.90
C ASP A 92 -11.58 -10.05 18.28
N SER A 93 -12.34 -8.97 18.37
CA SER A 93 -12.53 -8.26 19.64
C SER A 93 -13.91 -7.63 19.73
N ASN A 94 -14.46 -7.76 20.92
CA ASN A 94 -15.76 -7.30 21.38
C ASN A 94 -15.63 -6.53 22.73
N ASP A 95 -14.41 -6.09 23.07
CA ASP A 95 -14.15 -5.30 24.27
C ASP A 95 -14.65 -3.85 24.10
N PRO A 96 -15.65 -3.40 24.88
CA PRO A 96 -16.20 -2.05 24.77
C PRO A 96 -15.15 -0.95 24.98
N ALA A 97 -14.14 -1.15 25.82
CA ALA A 97 -13.14 -0.12 26.12
C ALA A 97 -12.20 0.17 24.93
N LEU A 98 -11.97 -0.83 24.07
CA LEU A 98 -11.25 -0.67 22.82
C LEU A 98 -12.16 -0.04 21.76
N LEU A 99 -13.39 -0.55 21.63
CA LEU A 99 -14.33 -0.19 20.57
C LEU A 99 -14.98 1.19 20.72
N GLU A 100 -14.97 1.78 21.92
CA GLU A 100 -15.40 3.16 22.15
C GLU A 100 -14.40 4.19 21.62
N ARG A 101 -13.16 3.79 21.30
CA ARG A 101 -12.13 4.69 20.77
C ARG A 101 -12.41 5.02 19.31
N LYS A 102 -12.12 6.27 18.92
CA LYS A 102 -12.24 6.71 17.52
C LYS A 102 -11.28 6.02 16.57
N ALA A 103 -10.09 5.66 17.03
CA ALA A 103 -9.12 4.92 16.24
C ALA A 103 -8.25 4.06 17.16
N PHE A 104 -7.89 2.88 16.68
CA PHE A 104 -6.98 1.98 17.39
C PHE A 104 -6.23 1.06 16.40
N PRO A 105 -4.98 0.68 16.71
CA PRO A 105 -4.27 -0.32 15.93
C PRO A 105 -4.93 -1.69 16.13
N VAL A 106 -5.17 -2.40 15.03
CA VAL A 106 -5.79 -3.73 15.06
C VAL A 106 -4.70 -4.80 14.99
N LEU A 107 -3.80 -4.68 14.02
CA LEU A 107 -2.79 -5.67 13.71
C LEU A 107 -1.49 -4.99 13.33
N THR A 108 -0.37 -5.57 13.77
CA THR A 108 0.97 -5.25 13.28
C THR A 108 1.70 -6.56 13.10
N THR A 109 1.90 -6.98 11.86
CA THR A 109 2.53 -8.26 11.50
C THR A 109 3.42 -8.06 10.26
N SER A 110 4.15 -9.08 9.84
CA SER A 110 4.73 -9.14 8.50
C SER A 110 3.94 -10.10 7.62
N VAL A 111 3.81 -9.77 6.34
CA VAL A 111 3.17 -10.61 5.32
C VAL A 111 4.18 -10.98 4.25
N ARG A 112 3.90 -12.01 3.45
CA ARG A 112 4.74 -12.32 2.28
C ARG A 112 4.60 -11.18 1.26
N SER A 113 5.53 -11.07 0.33
CA SER A 113 5.29 -10.22 -0.84
C SER A 113 4.28 -10.87 -1.78
N GLY A 114 3.56 -10.02 -2.52
CA GLY A 114 2.52 -10.42 -3.46
C GLY A 114 1.13 -9.96 -3.04
N HIS A 115 0.11 -10.61 -3.60
CA HIS A 115 -1.29 -10.25 -3.39
C HIS A 115 -1.85 -10.87 -2.11
N HIS A 116 -2.52 -10.02 -1.33
CA HIS A 116 -3.19 -10.39 -0.09
C HIS A 116 -4.61 -9.82 -0.08
N ASP A 117 -5.52 -10.51 0.61
CA ASP A 117 -6.91 -10.05 0.82
C ASP A 117 -7.15 -9.78 2.30
N LEU A 118 -7.59 -8.56 2.62
CA LEU A 118 -8.03 -8.18 3.95
C LEU A 118 -9.55 -8.15 4.04
N GLY A 119 -10.12 -9.14 4.72
CA GLY A 119 -11.52 -9.18 5.10
C GLY A 119 -11.77 -8.45 6.41
N VAL A 120 -12.81 -7.62 6.44
CA VAL A 120 -13.23 -6.87 7.63
C VAL A 120 -14.71 -7.10 7.89
N LEU A 121 -15.04 -7.41 9.14
CA LEU A 121 -16.39 -7.44 9.67
C LEU A 121 -16.47 -6.49 10.87
N LEU A 122 -17.28 -5.44 10.74
CA LEU A 122 -17.62 -4.55 11.84
C LEU A 122 -19.07 -4.80 12.25
N VAL A 123 -19.29 -5.00 13.54
CA VAL A 123 -20.63 -5.18 14.10
C VAL A 123 -20.99 -3.93 14.89
N TYR A 124 -22.08 -3.30 14.49
CA TYR A 124 -22.64 -2.12 15.12
C TYR A 124 -23.96 -2.44 15.81
N ARG A 125 -24.27 -1.66 16.84
CA ARG A 125 -25.56 -1.66 17.51
C ARG A 125 -26.17 -0.26 17.43
N GLY A 126 -27.46 -0.19 17.08
CA GLY A 126 -28.20 1.06 17.12
C GLY A 126 -28.36 1.56 18.55
N HIS A 127 -28.02 2.82 18.82
CA HIS A 127 -28.20 3.42 20.14
C HIS A 127 -29.66 3.80 20.42
N GLY A 128 -30.47 3.92 19.35
CA GLY A 128 -31.93 4.07 19.40
C GLY A 128 -32.41 5.33 20.11
N TYR A 129 -31.95 6.49 19.67
CA TYR A 129 -32.43 7.80 20.15
C TYR A 129 -33.64 8.29 19.34
N GLY A 130 -34.62 8.90 20.03
CA GLY A 130 -35.81 9.50 19.42
C GLY A 130 -36.71 8.49 18.71
N VAL A 131 -37.14 8.80 17.49
CA VAL A 131 -37.99 7.95 16.65
C VAL A 131 -37.35 6.60 16.25
N PHE A 132 -36.05 6.42 16.52
CA PHE A 132 -35.30 5.19 16.22
C PHE A 132 -35.19 4.22 17.40
N ALA A 133 -35.99 4.40 18.46
CA ALA A 133 -35.94 3.56 19.66
C ALA A 133 -36.16 2.06 19.37
N TYR A 134 -36.86 1.71 18.28
CA TYR A 134 -37.05 0.33 17.83
C TYR A 134 -35.73 -0.36 17.45
N LEU A 135 -34.66 0.39 17.15
CA LEU A 135 -33.36 -0.15 16.74
C LEU A 135 -32.47 -0.60 17.91
N LYS A 136 -32.87 -0.42 19.18
CA LYS A 136 -32.05 -0.78 20.36
C LYS A 136 -31.69 -2.28 20.43
N GLY A 137 -32.41 -3.12 19.70
CA GLY A 137 -32.14 -4.56 19.59
C GLY A 137 -31.46 -4.99 18.28
N TYR A 138 -31.27 -4.08 17.32
CA TYR A 138 -30.76 -4.46 16.01
C TYR A 138 -29.23 -4.41 15.96
N LYS A 139 -28.64 -5.44 15.37
CA LYS A 139 -27.22 -5.51 15.05
C LYS A 139 -27.07 -5.26 13.56
N PHE A 140 -26.15 -4.38 13.21
CA PHE A 140 -25.82 -4.09 11.83
C PHE A 140 -24.41 -4.61 11.56
N GLU A 141 -24.25 -5.30 10.45
CA GLU A 141 -22.98 -5.90 10.07
C GLU A 141 -22.47 -5.23 8.80
N ALA A 142 -21.34 -4.55 8.91
CA ALA A 142 -20.64 -3.96 7.78
C ALA A 142 -19.48 -4.87 7.41
N ARG A 143 -19.56 -5.47 6.22
CA ARG A 143 -18.52 -6.33 5.65
C ARG A 143 -17.86 -5.63 4.47
N ALA A 144 -16.55 -5.72 4.38
CA ALA A 144 -15.82 -5.35 3.17
C ALA A 144 -14.52 -6.14 3.08
N ASN A 145 -14.09 -6.37 1.84
CA ASN A 145 -12.83 -7.02 1.52
C ASN A 145 -11.97 -6.05 0.71
N HIS A 146 -10.65 -6.12 0.90
CA HIS A 146 -9.69 -5.29 0.20
C HIS A 146 -8.49 -6.11 -0.23
N ALA A 147 -8.33 -6.27 -1.54
CA ALA A 147 -7.12 -6.81 -2.12
C ALA A 147 -6.04 -5.73 -2.16
N PHE A 148 -4.87 -6.03 -1.61
CA PHE A 148 -3.69 -5.17 -1.68
C PHE A 148 -2.47 -5.97 -2.10
N GLU A 149 -1.46 -5.28 -2.63
CA GLU A 149 -0.19 -5.88 -3.01
C GLU A 149 0.90 -5.39 -2.06
N ALA A 150 1.60 -6.33 -1.45
CA ALA A 150 2.73 -6.07 -0.58
C ALA A 150 4.02 -6.17 -1.40
N HIS A 151 4.78 -5.07 -1.43
CA HIS A 151 6.08 -5.01 -2.09
C HIS A 151 7.19 -5.00 -1.02
N GLY A 152 8.25 -5.80 -1.22
CA GLY A 152 9.36 -5.99 -0.28
C GLY A 152 10.04 -4.72 0.22
N ASP A 153 10.00 -3.66 -0.57
CA ASP A 153 10.71 -2.41 -0.33
C ASP A 153 9.96 -1.46 0.63
N ARG A 154 8.64 -1.62 0.81
CA ARG A 154 7.78 -0.67 1.53
C ARG A 154 6.75 -1.36 2.40
N GLY A 155 6.69 -0.95 3.66
CA GLY A 155 5.64 -1.37 4.58
C GLY A 155 4.26 -0.94 4.13
N VAL A 156 3.28 -1.83 4.26
CA VAL A 156 1.89 -1.58 3.94
C VAL A 156 1.18 -1.05 5.18
N ASN A 157 0.51 0.10 5.03
CA ASN A 157 -0.35 0.65 6.07
C ASN A 157 -1.78 0.71 5.53
N VAL A 158 -2.68 -0.07 6.13
CA VAL A 158 -4.09 -0.07 5.73
C VAL A 158 -4.91 0.57 6.84
N ARG A 159 -5.67 1.61 6.49
CA ARG A 159 -6.62 2.26 7.38
C ARG A 159 -8.03 1.83 7.02
N VAL A 160 -8.68 1.15 7.96
CA VAL A 160 -10.04 0.65 7.84
C VAL A 160 -10.98 1.64 8.49
N VAL A 161 -11.76 2.37 7.70
CA VAL A 161 -12.68 3.39 8.20
C VAL A 161 -14.13 2.90 8.12
N GLY A 162 -14.79 2.76 9.28
CA GLY A 162 -16.23 2.54 9.36
C GLY A 162 -16.98 3.85 9.24
N TYR A 163 -17.87 3.98 8.26
CA TYR A 163 -18.60 5.22 7.97
C TYR A 163 -20.06 4.95 7.59
N GLU A 164 -20.88 5.98 7.73
CA GLU A 164 -22.28 5.91 7.31
C GLU A 164 -22.40 6.29 5.83
N LYS A 165 -22.78 5.33 4.98
CA LYS A 165 -23.17 5.59 3.60
C LYS A 165 -24.64 5.98 3.50
N GLY A 166 -24.98 6.73 2.47
CA GLY A 166 -26.37 7.04 2.11
C GLY A 166 -26.81 8.47 2.40
N SER A 167 -28.06 8.75 2.02
CA SER A 167 -28.75 10.03 2.21
C SER A 167 -29.71 9.92 3.41
N PRO A 168 -30.32 11.03 3.88
CA PRO A 168 -31.29 10.98 4.98
C PRO A 168 -32.49 10.03 4.77
N THR A 169 -32.73 9.62 3.52
CA THR A 169 -33.79 8.67 3.11
C THR A 169 -33.32 7.21 3.01
N THR A 170 -32.02 6.91 3.12
CA THR A 170 -31.50 5.55 3.07
C THR A 170 -31.92 4.77 4.32
N PRO A 171 -32.41 3.52 4.18
CA PRO A 171 -32.74 2.65 5.31
C PRO A 171 -31.57 2.55 6.28
N VAL A 172 -31.85 2.63 7.58
CA VAL A 172 -30.80 2.72 8.61
C VAL A 172 -29.92 1.46 8.62
N GLU A 173 -30.51 0.34 8.22
CA GLU A 173 -29.91 -0.97 8.08
C GLU A 173 -28.77 -1.01 7.05
N GLU A 174 -28.88 -0.20 6.00
CA GLU A 174 -27.92 -0.19 4.88
C GLU A 174 -26.85 0.89 5.04
N ARG A 175 -26.93 1.73 6.08
CA ARG A 175 -25.99 2.85 6.27
C ARG A 175 -24.59 2.41 6.70
N PRO A 176 -24.38 1.38 7.53
CA PRO A 176 -23.03 1.00 7.93
C PRO A 176 -22.21 0.49 6.73
N ALA A 177 -21.05 1.11 6.50
CA ALA A 177 -20.14 0.75 5.43
C ALA A 177 -18.68 0.85 5.91
N VAL A 178 -17.80 0.15 5.19
CA VAL A 178 -16.36 0.15 5.43
C VAL A 178 -15.66 0.67 4.19
N ARG A 179 -14.67 1.52 4.37
CA ARG A 179 -13.74 1.95 3.31
C ARG A 179 -12.30 1.71 3.75
N PHE A 180 -11.43 1.56 2.76
CA PHE A 180 -10.00 1.37 2.95
C PHE A 180 -9.25 2.59 2.42
N GLU A 181 -8.25 3.04 3.17
CA GLU A 181 -7.40 4.19 2.88
C GLU A 181 -5.93 3.90 3.16
#